data_AF-A0A1R2AWJ5-F1
#
_entry.id   AF-A0A1R2AWJ5-F1
#
_cell.length_a   1.000
_cell.length_b   1.000
_cell.length_c   1.000
_cell.angle_alpha   90.00
_cell.angle_beta   90.00
_cell.angle_gamma   90.00
#
_symmetry.space_group_name_H-M   'P 1'
#
loop_
_entity.id
_entity.type
_entity.pdbx_description
1 polymer ?
#
loop_
_entity_poly.entity_id
_entity_poly.type
_entity_poly.pdbx_seq_one_letter_code
_entity_poly.pdbx_strand_id
1 'polypeptide(L)'
;MRLDKKSLLTCGTDELGPLLRKRNATVKVESIEERMQKIHKHLAFKRKIMQTDTENWLAKHGKTQYIQFNKAKKDDLRRCFLSIDINGSKSIELDEIIEAMLTLGIAESKLQAK
;
A
#
# COMPACT_ATOMS: atom_id res chain seq x y z
N MET A 1 67.57 22.59 23.40
CA MET A 1 66.52 21.54 23.54
C MET A 1 65.99 21.19 22.15
N ARG A 2 66.43 20.05 21.59
CA ARG A 2 65.83 19.43 20.40
C ARG A 2 65.09 18.19 20.88
N LEU A 3 63.79 18.08 20.60
CA LEU A 3 63.04 16.86 20.84
C LEU A 3 62.98 16.07 19.53
N ASP A 4 63.61 14.91 19.54
CA ASP A 4 63.67 13.94 18.45
C ASP A 4 62.35 13.16 18.39
N LYS A 5 61.67 13.17 17.24
CA LYS A 5 60.38 12.49 17.02
C LYS A 5 60.58 11.10 16.40
N LYS A 6 61.20 10.18 17.13
CA LYS A 6 61.26 8.75 16.73
C LYS A 6 61.11 7.81 17.92
N SER A 7 59.88 7.56 18.33
CA SER A 7 59.36 6.26 18.77
C SER A 7 57.83 6.42 18.73
N LEU A 8 57.07 5.61 18.01
CA LEU A 8 56.86 4.19 18.27
C LEU A 8 56.44 3.48 16.98
N LEU A 9 57.05 2.31 16.79
CA LEU A 9 56.68 1.24 15.88
C LEU A 9 55.16 1.03 15.86
N THR A 10 54.50 1.13 14.71
CA THR A 10 54.15 -0.01 13.83
C THR A 10 53.71 -1.26 14.61
N CYS A 11 52.42 -1.33 14.95
CA CYS A 11 51.78 -2.58 15.36
C CYS A 11 50.42 -2.69 14.66
N GLY A 12 50.32 -3.66 13.73
CA GLY A 12 49.10 -4.41 13.48
C GLY A 12 48.04 -3.83 12.54
N THR A 13 48.37 -3.51 11.29
CA THR A 13 47.34 -3.28 10.24
C THR A 13 46.94 -4.53 9.46
N ASP A 14 47.47 -5.71 9.79
CA ASP A 14 47.32 -6.90 8.94
C ASP A 14 46.09 -7.77 9.28
N GLU A 15 45.41 -7.52 10.40
CA GLU A 15 44.25 -8.33 10.82
C GLU A 15 42.88 -7.63 10.68
N LEU A 16 42.84 -6.32 10.43
CA LEU A 16 41.57 -5.58 10.26
C LEU A 16 40.99 -5.70 8.83
N GLY A 17 41.84 -5.86 7.81
CA GLY A 17 41.42 -6.01 6.41
C GLY A 17 40.57 -7.27 6.14
N PRO A 18 40.94 -8.46 6.65
CA PRO A 18 40.16 -9.68 6.47
C PRO A 18 38.82 -9.67 7.22
N LEU A 19 38.75 -9.04 8.39
CA LEU A 19 37.53 -8.94 9.20
C LEU A 19 36.48 -8.01 8.59
N LEU A 20 36.92 -6.91 7.97
CA LEU A 20 36.02 -6.00 7.23
C LEU A 20 35.50 -6.63 5.93
N ARG A 21 36.32 -7.44 5.23
CA ARG A 21 35.85 -8.23 4.07
C ARG A 21 34.87 -9.32 4.47
N LYS A 22 35.09 -10.01 5.59
CA LYS A 22 34.15 -11.04 6.10
C LYS A 22 32.80 -10.45 6.51
N ARG A 23 32.74 -9.22 7.07
CA ARG A 23 31.47 -8.55 7.39
C ARG A 23 30.72 -8.04 6.16
N ASN A 24 31.42 -7.55 5.14
CA ASN A 24 30.79 -7.09 3.91
C ASN A 24 30.36 -8.24 2.97
N ALA A 25 30.93 -9.44 3.11
CA ALA A 25 30.55 -10.61 2.30
C ALA A 25 29.26 -11.31 2.78
N THR A 26 28.79 -11.06 4.01
CA THR A 26 27.60 -11.70 4.58
C THR A 26 26.31 -10.90 4.41
N VAL A 27 26.39 -9.63 3.96
CA VAL A 27 25.20 -8.93 3.50
C VAL A 27 24.92 -9.45 2.11
N LYS A 28 23.93 -10.34 1.98
CA LYS A 28 23.34 -10.71 0.69
C LYS A 28 22.77 -9.41 0.10
N VAL A 29 23.56 -8.67 -0.67
CA VAL A 29 23.13 -7.44 -1.34
C VAL A 29 22.21 -7.88 -2.46
N GLU A 30 20.96 -8.16 -2.09
CA GLU A 30 19.88 -8.40 -3.03
C GLU A 30 19.75 -7.16 -3.90
N SER A 31 19.72 -7.36 -5.22
CA SER A 31 19.58 -6.24 -6.15
C SER A 31 18.28 -5.50 -5.85
N ILE A 32 18.28 -4.17 -6.02
CA ILE A 32 17.08 -3.35 -5.86
C ILE A 32 15.94 -3.92 -6.73
N GLU A 33 16.26 -4.45 -7.91
CA GLU A 33 15.30 -5.07 -8.82
C GLU A 33 14.68 -6.36 -8.25
N GLU A 34 15.50 -7.24 -7.67
CA GLU A 34 15.03 -8.48 -7.03
C GLU A 34 14.12 -8.18 -5.83
N ARG A 35 14.49 -7.17 -5.05
CA ARG A 35 13.71 -6.69 -3.92
C ARG A 35 12.38 -6.07 -4.37
N MET A 36 12.38 -5.29 -5.45
CA MET A 36 11.15 -4.75 -6.05
C MET A 36 10.24 -5.86 -6.60
N GLN A 37 10.80 -6.87 -7.27
CA GLN A 37 10.02 -8.01 -7.75
C GLN A 37 9.37 -8.82 -6.62
N LYS A 38 10.11 -9.03 -5.52
CA LYS A 38 9.56 -9.69 -4.31
C LYS A 38 8.42 -8.88 -3.70
N ILE A 39 8.59 -7.57 -3.56
CA ILE A 39 7.55 -6.67 -3.06
C ILE A 39 6.32 -6.73 -3.98
N HIS A 40 6.51 -6.66 -5.29
CA HIS A 40 5.41 -6.73 -6.25
C HIS A 40 4.62 -8.04 -6.14
N LYS A 41 5.31 -9.18 -6.09
CA LYS A 41 4.70 -10.52 -5.91
C LYS A 41 3.95 -10.61 -4.59
N HIS A 42 4.54 -10.12 -3.50
CA HIS A 42 3.91 -10.12 -2.18
C HIS A 42 2.63 -9.27 -2.16
N LEU A 43 2.68 -8.07 -2.73
CA LEU A 43 1.52 -7.18 -2.85
C LEU A 43 0.43 -7.76 -3.76
N ALA A 44 0.80 -8.44 -4.84
CA ALA A 44 -0.16 -9.12 -5.71
C ALA A 44 -0.84 -10.31 -4.99
N PHE A 45 -0.07 -11.11 -4.26
CA PHE A 45 -0.58 -12.22 -3.47
C PHE A 45 -1.51 -11.75 -2.34
N LYS A 46 -1.09 -10.74 -1.57
CA LYS A 46 -1.92 -10.13 -0.51
C LYS A 46 -3.24 -9.59 -1.06
N ARG A 47 -3.20 -8.93 -2.23
CA ARG A 47 -4.42 -8.46 -2.92
C ARG A 47 -5.35 -9.61 -3.30
N LYS A 48 -4.79 -10.71 -3.82
CA LYS A 48 -5.58 -11.89 -4.19
C LYS A 48 -6.28 -12.50 -2.98
N ILE A 49 -5.57 -12.66 -1.86
CA ILE A 49 -6.16 -13.13 -0.59
C ILE A 49 -7.32 -12.23 -0.16
N MET A 50 -7.10 -10.91 -0.07
CA MET A 50 -8.15 -9.98 0.35
C MET A 50 -9.38 -10.01 -0.55
N GLN A 51 -9.20 -10.20 -1.86
CA GLN A 51 -10.31 -10.33 -2.79
C GLN A 51 -11.09 -11.63 -2.55
N THR A 52 -10.39 -12.76 -2.41
CA THR A 52 -11.00 -14.06 -2.13
C THR A 52 -11.72 -14.07 -0.77
N ASP A 53 -11.15 -13.41 0.25
CA ASP A 53 -11.78 -13.27 1.56
C ASP A 53 -13.06 -12.43 1.49
N THR A 54 -13.06 -11.35 0.71
CA THR A 54 -14.25 -10.51 0.52
C THR A 54 -15.36 -11.27 -0.19
N GLU A 55 -15.03 -12.01 -1.26
CA GLU A 55 -15.98 -12.82 -2.02
C GLU A 55 -16.52 -13.98 -1.16
N ASN A 56 -15.65 -14.64 -0.40
CA ASN A 56 -16.04 -15.69 0.54
C ASN A 56 -16.92 -15.15 1.68
N TRP A 57 -16.62 -13.96 2.19
CA TRP A 57 -17.44 -13.30 3.21
C TRP A 57 -18.83 -12.98 2.67
N LEU A 58 -18.92 -12.38 1.48
CA LEU A 58 -20.20 -12.13 0.82
C LEU A 58 -20.98 -13.43 0.59
N ALA A 59 -20.33 -14.49 0.12
CA ALA A 59 -20.97 -15.78 -0.08
C ALA A 59 -21.49 -16.40 1.23
N LYS A 60 -20.67 -16.40 2.29
CA LYS A 60 -21.03 -16.91 3.62
C LYS A 60 -22.21 -16.18 4.25
N HIS A 61 -22.38 -14.89 3.94
CA HIS A 61 -23.46 -14.07 4.47
C HIS A 61 -24.68 -13.97 3.55
N GLY A 62 -24.81 -14.85 2.53
CA GLY A 62 -25.96 -14.86 1.63
C GLY A 62 -26.07 -13.59 0.79
N LYS A 63 -24.91 -12.96 0.49
CA LYS A 63 -24.77 -11.71 -0.27
C LYS A 63 -24.25 -11.98 -1.69
N THR A 64 -24.53 -13.17 -2.23
CA THR A 64 -24.08 -13.55 -3.58
C THR A 64 -24.86 -12.85 -4.69
N GLN A 65 -26.01 -12.26 -4.39
CA GLN A 65 -26.80 -11.47 -5.35
C GLN A 65 -26.14 -10.15 -5.78
N TYR A 66 -25.08 -9.67 -5.10
CA TYR A 66 -24.44 -8.42 -5.47
C TYR A 66 -23.52 -8.56 -6.67
N ILE A 67 -23.49 -7.53 -7.51
CA ILE A 67 -22.68 -7.48 -8.72
C ILE A 67 -21.19 -7.62 -8.37
N GLN A 68 -20.54 -8.61 -8.95
CA GLN A 68 -19.10 -8.80 -8.80
C GLN A 68 -18.34 -7.85 -9.72
N PHE A 69 -17.81 -6.78 -9.14
CA PHE A 69 -16.94 -5.84 -9.85
C PHE A 69 -15.46 -6.27 -9.77
N ASN A 70 -14.71 -6.02 -10.85
CA ASN A 70 -13.26 -6.14 -10.82
C ASN A 70 -12.63 -5.07 -9.90
N LYS A 71 -11.35 -5.21 -9.57
CA LYS A 71 -10.69 -4.30 -8.62
C LYS A 71 -10.73 -2.83 -9.07
N ALA A 72 -10.39 -2.55 -10.32
CA ALA A 72 -10.37 -1.18 -10.84
C ALA A 72 -11.74 -0.51 -10.66
N LYS A 73 -12.80 -1.22 -11.06
CA LYS A 73 -14.17 -0.75 -10.88
C LYS A 73 -14.59 -0.63 -9.41
N LYS A 74 -14.14 -1.51 -8.52
CA LYS A 74 -14.35 -1.37 -7.06
C LYS A 74 -13.68 -0.12 -6.51
N ASP A 75 -12.45 0.19 -6.95
CA ASP A 75 -11.72 1.36 -6.51
C ASP A 75 -12.36 2.65 -7.04
N ASP A 76 -12.83 2.64 -8.29
CA ASP A 76 -13.60 3.75 -8.87
C ASP A 76 -14.91 3.99 -8.10
N LEU A 77 -15.69 2.92 -7.85
CA LEU A 77 -16.94 3.01 -7.08
C LEU A 77 -16.70 3.49 -5.65
N ARG A 78 -15.60 3.08 -5.01
CA ARG A 78 -15.23 3.59 -3.68
C ARG A 78 -14.92 5.07 -3.70
N ARG A 79 -14.21 5.57 -4.72
CA ARG A 79 -13.95 7.00 -4.86
C ARG A 79 -15.25 7.78 -5.04
N CYS A 80 -16.17 7.29 -5.89
CA CYS A 80 -17.49 7.90 -6.03
C CYS A 80 -18.29 7.88 -4.72
N PHE A 81 -18.29 6.75 -4.01
CA PHE A 81 -18.96 6.63 -2.72
C PHE A 81 -18.45 7.67 -1.72
N LEU A 82 -17.13 7.79 -1.58
CA LEU A 82 -16.50 8.76 -0.67
C LEU A 82 -16.73 10.21 -1.08
N SER A 83 -16.98 10.50 -2.36
CA SER A 83 -17.37 11.85 -2.79
C SER A 83 -18.83 12.19 -2.50
N ILE A 84 -19.68 11.19 -2.25
CA ILE A 84 -21.10 11.37 -1.89
C ILE A 84 -21.30 11.37 -0.37
N ASP A 85 -20.53 10.57 0.36
CA ASP A 85 -20.50 10.52 1.84
C ASP A 85 -19.80 11.77 2.42
N ILE A 86 -20.51 12.90 2.37
CA ILE A 86 -20.00 14.23 2.77
C ILE A 86 -19.76 14.25 4.28
N ASN A 87 -20.58 13.54 5.05
CA ASN A 87 -20.49 13.51 6.51
C ASN A 87 -19.47 12.46 7.04
N GLY A 88 -18.92 11.62 6.16
CA GLY A 88 -17.94 10.59 6.51
C GLY A 88 -18.52 9.46 7.38
N SER A 89 -19.84 9.28 7.37
CA SER A 89 -20.57 8.26 8.12
C SER A 89 -20.27 6.84 7.63
N LYS A 90 -19.66 6.71 6.44
CA LYS A 90 -19.48 5.46 5.70
C LYS A 90 -20.80 4.85 5.25
N SER A 91 -21.85 5.66 5.17
CA SER A 91 -23.16 5.37 4.59
C SER A 91 -23.55 6.52 3.66
N ILE A 92 -24.53 6.32 2.78
CA ILE A 92 -25.10 7.40 1.98
C ILE A 92 -26.52 7.63 2.49
N GLU A 93 -26.75 8.81 3.06
CA GLU A 93 -28.06 9.24 3.51
C GLU A 93 -28.89 9.80 2.36
N LEU A 94 -30.21 9.96 2.58
CA LEU A 94 -31.13 10.42 1.55
C LEU A 94 -30.76 11.82 1.03
N ASP A 95 -30.33 12.72 1.91
CA ASP A 95 -29.95 14.08 1.49
C ASP A 95 -28.66 14.07 0.65
N GLU A 96 -27.70 13.20 0.99
CA GLU A 96 -26.44 13.04 0.25
C GLU A 96 -26.66 12.48 -1.17
N ILE A 97 -27.55 11.48 -1.31
CA ILE A 97 -27.88 10.96 -2.65
C ILE A 97 -28.65 11.99 -3.48
N ILE A 98 -29.58 12.74 -2.87
CA ILE A 98 -30.32 13.80 -3.56
C ILE A 98 -29.36 14.88 -4.06
N GLU A 99 -28.42 15.32 -3.22
CA GLU A 99 -27.39 16.31 -3.60
C GLU A 99 -26.49 15.78 -4.73
N ALA A 100 -26.09 14.51 -4.66
CA ALA A 100 -25.33 13.87 -5.73
C ALA A 100 -26.12 13.82 -7.06
N MET A 101 -27.41 13.49 -7.02
CA MET A 101 -28.27 13.46 -8.22
C MET A 101 -28.42 14.84 -8.87
N LEU A 102 -28.54 15.90 -8.07
CA LEU A 102 -28.58 17.27 -8.56
C LEU A 102 -27.24 17.69 -9.16
N THR A 103 -26.14 17.38 -8.47
CA THR A 103 -24.77 17.76 -8.88
C THR A 103 -24.38 17.09 -10.20
N LEU A 104 -24.80 15.85 -10.41
CA LEU A 104 -24.55 15.10 -11.64
C LEU A 104 -25.52 15.46 -12.79
N GLY A 105 -26.50 16.32 -12.54
CA GLY A 105 -27.55 16.65 -13.51
C GLY A 105 -28.48 15.48 -13.85
N ILE A 106 -28.56 14.48 -12.97
CA ILE A 106 -29.47 13.33 -13.10
C ILE A 106 -30.90 13.74 -12.71
N ALA A 107 -31.01 14.63 -11.73
CA ALA A 107 -32.27 15.25 -11.34
C ALA A 107 -32.18 16.77 -11.53
N GLU A 108 -33.29 17.37 -11.97
CA GLU A 108 -33.44 18.81 -12.13
C GLU A 108 -33.92 19.49 -10.84
N SER A 109 -34.52 18.72 -9.93
CA SER A 109 -35.05 19.24 -8.66
C SER A 109 -35.02 18.20 -7.55
N LYS A 110 -35.04 18.68 -6.30
CA LYS A 110 -35.15 17.81 -5.12
C LYS A 110 -36.43 16.96 -5.10
N LEU A 111 -37.49 17.40 -5.80
CA LEU A 111 -38.74 16.63 -5.90
C LEU A 111 -38.58 15.41 -6.80
N GLN A 112 -37.82 15.54 -7.88
CA GLN A 112 -37.54 14.43 -8.80
C GLN A 112 -36.54 13.43 -8.21
N ALA A 113 -35.66 13.89 -7.32
CA ALA A 113 -34.64 13.06 -6.66
C ALA A 113 -35.16 12.28 -5.43
N LYS A 114 -36.43 12.48 -5.03
CA LYS A 114 -37.08 11.82 -3.90
C LYS A 114 -37.98 10.68 -4.37
#